data_AF-A0A0D6AX80-F1
#
_entry.id   AF-A0A0D6AX80-F1
#
_cell.length_a   1.000
_cell.length_b   1.000
_cell.length_c   1.000
_cell.angle_alpha   90.00
_cell.angle_beta   90.00
_cell.angle_gamma   90.00
#
_symmetry.space_group_name_H-M   'P 1'
#
loop_
_entity.id
_entity.type
_entity.pdbx_description
1 polymer ?
#
loop_
_entity_poly.entity_id
_entity_poly.type
_entity_poly.pdbx_seq_one_letter_code
_entity_poly.pdbx_strand_id
1 'polypeptide(L)'
;MSDVFREQSFRFQGRDLTVVPSLALLRRIKARGVNNVALANKCIRGGVDLEDLAAVLFEFLRAAQVPEGEERPAISEDESYAFLIDGNQTEIAGFKMAYVQAVLPTVDMGKKPAAPGKKGRKKAS
;
A
#
# COMPACT_ATOMS: atom_id res chain seq x y z
N MET A 1 21.93 -11.10 -3.18
CA MET A 1 20.96 -11.26 -2.07
C MET A 1 19.59 -11.06 -2.67
N SER A 2 18.67 -11.99 -2.50
CA SER A 2 17.28 -11.80 -2.91
C SER A 2 16.67 -10.76 -1.97
N ASP A 3 16.47 -9.53 -2.43
CA ASP A 3 15.77 -8.51 -1.65
C ASP A 3 14.34 -8.99 -1.38
N VAL A 4 14.10 -9.39 -0.14
CA VAL A 4 12.80 -9.88 0.34
C VAL A 4 11.74 -8.77 0.24
N PHE A 5 12.16 -7.51 0.34
CA PHE A 5 11.30 -6.35 0.24
C PHE A 5 11.55 -5.63 -1.09
N ARG A 6 10.49 -5.46 -1.88
CA ARG A 6 10.50 -4.65 -3.09
C ARG A 6 10.05 -3.23 -2.75
N GLU A 7 10.57 -2.22 -3.44
CA GLU A 7 10.04 -0.86 -3.35
C GLU A 7 8.54 -0.85 -3.67
N GLN A 8 7.78 -0.09 -2.89
CA GLN A 8 6.34 0.08 -3.04
C GLN A 8 6.04 1.55 -3.31
N SER A 9 5.17 1.81 -4.27
CA SER A 9 4.71 3.16 -4.61
C SER A 9 3.24 3.30 -4.21
N PHE A 10 2.89 4.44 -3.64
CA PHE A 10 1.51 4.81 -3.36
C PHE A 10 1.34 6.31 -3.48
N ARG A 11 0.11 6.75 -3.71
CA ARG A 11 -0.22 8.17 -3.82
C ARG A 11 -0.85 8.65 -2.53
N PHE A 12 -0.49 9.85 -2.09
CA PHE A 12 -1.03 10.49 -0.91
C PHE A 12 -1.21 11.98 -1.16
N GLN A 13 -2.45 12.47 -1.06
CA GLN A 13 -2.82 13.88 -1.28
C GLN A 13 -2.27 14.42 -2.61
N GLY A 14 -2.43 13.62 -3.67
CA GLY A 14 -1.95 13.97 -5.00
C GLY A 14 -0.45 13.76 -5.25
N ARG A 15 0.36 13.43 -4.25
CA ARG A 15 1.82 13.19 -4.39
C ARG A 15 2.13 11.70 -4.49
N ASP A 16 3.03 11.34 -5.41
CA ASP A 16 3.53 9.97 -5.53
C ASP A 16 4.70 9.77 -4.55
N LEU A 17 4.55 8.80 -3.66
CA LEU A 17 5.53 8.46 -2.64
C LEU A 17 6.03 7.04 -2.87
N THR A 18 7.31 6.80 -2.57
CA THR A 18 7.87 5.46 -2.54
C THR A 18 8.34 5.09 -1.14
N VAL A 19 8.26 3.81 -0.81
CA VAL A 19 8.80 3.25 0.42
C VAL A 19 9.49 1.94 0.10
N VAL A 20 10.69 1.76 0.64
CA VAL A 20 11.34 0.44 0.65
C VAL A 20 10.98 -0.21 1.98
N PRO A 21 10.11 -1.24 1.99
CA PRO A 21 9.73 -1.91 3.22
C PRO A 21 10.96 -2.52 3.90
N SER A 22 10.88 -2.62 5.23
CA SER A 22 11.95 -3.21 6.03
C SER A 22 11.40 -3.82 7.31
N LEU A 23 12.16 -4.72 7.93
CA LEU A 23 11.82 -5.23 9.26
C LEU A 23 11.71 -4.11 10.29
N ALA A 24 12.47 -3.02 10.14
CA ALA A 24 12.37 -1.86 11.03
C ALA A 24 11.00 -1.17 10.90
N LEU A 25 10.50 -0.97 9.68
CA LEU A 25 9.16 -0.44 9.44
C LEU A 25 8.08 -1.35 10.03
N LEU A 26 8.12 -2.66 9.72
CA LEU A 26 7.13 -3.62 10.22
C LEU A 26 7.15 -3.73 11.76
N ARG A 27 8.32 -3.58 12.39
CA ARG A 27 8.46 -3.55 13.86
C ARG A 27 7.85 -2.28 14.46
N ARG A 28 7.99 -1.12 13.84
CA ARG A 28 7.34 0.12 14.32
C ARG A 28 5.82 0.01 14.25
N ILE A 29 5.30 -0.54 13.16
CA ILE A 29 3.86 -0.84 13.03
C ILE A 29 3.42 -1.82 14.13
N LYS A 30 4.17 -2.90 14.34
CA LYS A 30 3.86 -3.87 15.41
C LYS A 30 3.92 -3.26 16.81
N ALA A 31 4.85 -2.33 17.06
CA ALA A 31 4.98 -1.64 18.35
C ALA A 31 3.75 -0.78 18.70
N ARG A 32 2.92 -0.46 17.71
CA ARG A 32 1.63 0.24 17.87
C ARG A 32 0.47 -0.70 18.17
N GLY A 33 0.72 -2.00 18.39
CA GLY A 33 -0.32 -3.00 18.64
C GLY A 33 -0.89 -3.67 17.38
N VAL A 34 -0.49 -3.21 16.19
CA VAL A 34 -1.00 -3.71 14.91
C VAL A 34 -0.44 -5.09 14.58
N ASN A 35 -1.32 -6.06 14.34
CA ASN A 35 -0.93 -7.33 13.75
C ASN A 35 -0.82 -7.20 12.22
N ASN A 36 0.42 -7.07 11.72
CA ASN A 36 0.69 -6.81 10.30
C ASN A 36 -0.04 -7.78 9.36
N VAL A 37 0.07 -9.10 9.60
CA VAL A 37 -0.51 -10.13 8.72
C VAL A 37 -2.03 -10.13 8.78
N ALA A 38 -2.61 -9.96 9.97
CA ALA A 38 -4.06 -9.90 10.12
C ALA A 38 -4.64 -8.66 9.41
N LEU A 39 -4.03 -7.49 9.61
CA LEU A 39 -4.47 -6.26 8.97
C LEU A 39 -4.27 -6.30 7.44
N ALA A 40 -3.14 -6.83 6.96
CA ALA A 40 -2.93 -7.02 5.52
C ALA A 40 -4.03 -7.90 4.92
N ASN A 41 -4.38 -9.03 5.54
CA ASN A 41 -5.49 -9.87 5.07
C ASN A 41 -6.85 -9.15 5.08
N LYS A 42 -7.12 -8.31 6.09
CA LYS A 42 -8.32 -7.46 6.12
C LYS A 42 -8.32 -6.45 4.96
N CYS A 43 -7.16 -5.91 4.57
CA CYS A 43 -7.05 -5.03 3.40
C CYS A 43 -7.47 -5.73 2.10
N ILE A 44 -7.21 -7.04 2.00
CA ILE A 44 -7.62 -7.88 0.85
C ILE A 44 -9.12 -8.16 0.86
N ARG A 45 -9.65 -8.55 2.02
CA ARG A 45 -10.98 -9.16 2.16
C ARG A 45 -12.07 -8.16 2.56
N GLY A 46 -11.70 -6.95 2.96
CA GLY A 46 -12.58 -5.99 3.61
C GLY A 46 -12.59 -6.14 5.14
N GLY A 47 -13.25 -5.19 5.81
CA GLY A 47 -13.31 -5.14 7.28
C GLY A 47 -12.02 -4.64 7.92
N VAL A 48 -11.28 -3.76 7.23
CA VAL A 48 -10.12 -3.08 7.81
C VAL A 48 -10.57 -2.16 8.92
N ASP A 49 -9.89 -2.25 10.05
CA ASP A 49 -10.00 -1.25 11.11
C ASP A 49 -9.24 0.01 10.66
N LEU A 50 -9.93 1.14 10.62
CA LEU A 50 -9.37 2.40 10.14
C LEU A 50 -8.33 2.97 11.12
N GLU A 51 -8.43 2.68 12.42
CA GLU A 51 -7.46 3.12 13.41
C GLU A 51 -6.12 2.41 13.18
N ASP A 52 -6.16 1.07 13.05
CA ASP A 52 -5.00 0.26 12.71
C ASP A 52 -4.38 0.72 11.37
N LEU A 53 -5.22 1.00 10.37
CA LEU A 53 -4.75 1.44 9.05
C LEU A 53 -4.15 2.86 9.08
N ALA A 54 -4.67 3.75 9.92
CA ALA A 54 -4.13 5.10 10.11
C ALA A 54 -2.73 5.04 10.74
N ALA A 55 -2.55 4.18 11.75
CA ALA A 55 -1.26 3.91 12.37
C ALA A 55 -0.23 3.38 11.35
N VAL A 56 -0.65 2.52 10.42
CA VAL A 56 0.21 2.06 9.32
C VAL A 56 0.54 3.19 8.35
N LEU A 57 -0.45 3.99 7.94
CA LEU A 57 -0.23 5.10 7.00
C LEU A 57 0.77 6.10 7.57
N PHE A 58 0.64 6.45 8.85
CA PHE A 58 1.57 7.31 9.55
C PHE A 58 3.01 6.76 9.48
N GLU A 59 3.22 5.48 9.79
CA GLU A 59 4.56 4.87 9.71
C GLU A 59 5.09 4.77 8.27
N PHE A 60 4.22 4.55 7.30
CA PHE A 60 4.56 4.54 5.88
C PHE A 60 5.02 5.92 5.39
N LEU A 61 4.29 6.98 5.74
CA LEU A 61 4.67 8.36 5.39
C LEU A 61 5.98 8.77 6.06
N ARG A 62 6.22 8.33 7.31
CA ARG A 62 7.51 8.52 7.99
C ARG A 62 8.65 7.76 7.34
N ALA A 63 8.37 6.63 6.72
CA ALA A 63 9.35 5.82 5.99
C ALA A 63 9.47 6.19 4.51
N ALA A 64 8.55 7.00 3.99
CA ALA A 64 8.51 7.37 2.59
C ALA A 64 9.76 8.15 2.19
N GLN A 65 10.27 7.81 1.02
CA GLN A 65 11.26 8.58 0.31
C GLN A 65 10.52 9.71 -0.41
N VAL A 66 11.04 10.93 -0.23
CA VAL A 66 10.59 12.13 -0.95
C VAL A 66 11.71 12.49 -1.91
N PRO A 67 11.38 12.95 -3.13
CA PRO A 67 12.38 13.47 -4.06
C PRO A 67 13.26 14.55 -3.41
N GLU A 68 14.51 14.62 -3.84
CA GLU A 68 15.46 15.62 -3.35
C GLU A 68 14.91 17.04 -3.59
N GLY A 69 14.77 17.83 -2.51
CA GLY A 69 14.19 19.17 -2.55
C GLY A 69 12.72 19.27 -2.13
N GLU A 70 12.04 18.15 -1.87
CA GLU A 70 10.67 18.14 -1.34
C GLU A 70 10.62 17.86 0.17
N GLU A 71 9.77 18.58 0.89
CA GLU A 71 9.50 18.28 2.29
C GLU A 71 8.65 17.02 2.44
N ARG A 72 9.09 16.13 3.34
CA ARG A 72 8.30 14.97 3.74
C ARG A 72 6.97 15.46 4.32
N PRO A 73 5.82 14.85 3.96
CA PRO A 73 4.55 15.16 4.60
C PRO A 73 4.67 14.98 6.13
N ALA A 74 4.61 16.08 6.87
CA ALA A 74 4.51 16.07 8.31
C ALA A 74 3.03 15.94 8.68
N ILE A 75 2.56 14.70 8.77
CA ILE A 75 1.15 14.42 9.09
C ILE A 75 1.06 13.74 10.46
N SER A 76 0.04 14.09 11.21
CA SER A 76 -0.38 13.44 12.45
C SER A 76 -1.17 12.15 12.16
N GLU A 77 -1.35 11.34 13.21
CA GLU A 77 -2.20 10.14 13.12
C GLU A 77 -3.67 10.50 12.86
N ASP A 78 -4.16 11.60 13.43
CA ASP A 78 -5.51 12.09 13.21
C ASP A 78 -5.72 12.50 11.75
N GLU A 79 -4.73 13.15 11.12
CA GLU A 79 -4.76 13.46 9.69
C GLU A 79 -4.68 12.19 8.82
N SER A 80 -3.93 11.18 9.29
CA SER A 80 -3.89 9.86 8.62
C SER A 80 -5.28 9.22 8.64
N TYR A 81 -5.97 9.29 9.77
CA TYR A 81 -7.32 8.77 9.93
C TYR A 81 -8.34 9.55 9.08
N ALA A 82 -8.28 10.88 9.10
CA ALA A 82 -9.12 11.75 8.28
C ALA A 82 -8.96 11.44 6.78
N PHE A 83 -7.73 11.23 6.31
CA PHE A 83 -7.47 10.79 4.94
C PHE A 83 -8.13 9.45 4.62
N LEU A 84 -8.15 8.49 5.55
CA LEU A 84 -8.77 7.18 5.31
C LEU A 84 -10.30 7.21 5.28
N ILE A 85 -10.92 8.21 5.91
CA ILE A 85 -12.38 8.43 5.87
C ILE A 85 -12.78 9.14 4.58
N ASP A 86 -12.20 10.32 4.34
CA ASP A 86 -12.70 11.28 3.33
C ASP A 86 -11.77 11.44 2.12
N GLY A 87 -10.60 10.79 2.15
CA GLY A 87 -9.62 10.88 1.08
C GLY A 87 -10.05 10.19 -0.21
N ASN A 88 -9.21 10.40 -1.23
CA ASN A 88 -9.45 9.80 -2.53
C ASN A 88 -9.37 8.26 -2.44
N GLN A 89 -10.48 7.59 -2.79
CA GLN A 89 -10.59 6.13 -2.67
C GLN A 89 -9.56 5.37 -3.53
N THR A 90 -9.09 5.95 -4.64
CA THR A 90 -8.02 5.36 -5.45
C THR A 90 -6.66 5.45 -4.75
N GLU A 91 -6.39 6.56 -4.06
CA GLU A 91 -5.17 6.71 -3.26
C GLU A 91 -5.18 5.75 -2.06
N ILE A 92 -6.31 5.67 -1.35
CA ILE A 92 -6.50 4.74 -0.23
C ILE A 92 -6.33 3.29 -0.69
N ALA A 93 -6.90 2.91 -1.85
CA ALA A 93 -6.72 1.58 -2.42
C ALA A 93 -5.25 1.32 -2.80
N GLY A 94 -4.58 2.28 -3.43
CA GLY A 94 -3.15 2.18 -3.77
C GLY A 94 -2.28 1.99 -2.53
N PHE A 95 -2.55 2.74 -1.47
CA PHE A 95 -1.85 2.59 -0.19
C PHE A 95 -2.09 1.20 0.45
N LYS A 96 -3.34 0.73 0.52
CA LYS A 96 -3.66 -0.61 1.04
C LYS A 96 -2.89 -1.69 0.28
N MET A 97 -2.76 -1.55 -1.03
CA MET A 97 -2.02 -2.46 -1.89
C MET A 97 -0.52 -2.44 -1.61
N ALA A 98 0.08 -1.25 -1.51
CA ALA A 98 1.48 -1.08 -1.14
C ALA A 98 1.78 -1.71 0.24
N TYR A 99 0.87 -1.54 1.21
CA TYR A 99 0.98 -2.17 2.52
C TYR A 99 0.88 -3.70 2.45
N VAL A 100 -0.08 -4.24 1.71
CA VAL A 100 -0.21 -5.70 1.53
C VAL A 100 1.06 -6.28 0.90
N GLN A 101 1.62 -5.63 -0.11
CA GLN A 101 2.86 -6.06 -0.77
C GLN A 101 4.10 -5.93 0.14
N ALA A 102 4.12 -4.94 1.04
CA ALA A 102 5.16 -4.80 2.05
C ALA A 102 5.13 -5.93 3.09
N VAL A 103 3.95 -6.39 3.50
CA VAL A 103 3.77 -7.44 4.51
C VAL A 103 3.82 -8.85 3.90
N LEU A 104 3.24 -9.01 2.72
CA LEU A 104 3.09 -10.28 1.99
C LEU A 104 3.76 -10.16 0.61
N PRO A 105 5.10 -10.11 0.53
CA PRO A 105 5.84 -9.81 -0.71
C PRO A 105 5.65 -10.85 -1.83
N THR A 106 5.12 -12.03 -1.50
CA THR A 106 4.77 -13.08 -2.47
C THR A 106 3.37 -12.95 -3.05
N VAL A 107 2.52 -12.09 -2.46
CA VAL A 107 1.18 -11.83 -2.96
C VAL A 107 1.29 -10.85 -4.12
N ASP A 108 1.38 -11.40 -5.32
CA ASP A 108 1.11 -10.64 -6.53
C ASP A 108 -0.41 -10.50 -6.66
N MET A 109 -0.94 -9.37 -6.19
CA MET A 109 -2.35 -8.99 -6.39
C MET A 109 -2.70 -8.76 -7.86
N GLY A 110 -1.78 -9.02 -8.79
CA GLY A 110 -1.99 -8.98 -10.21
C GLY A 110 -2.07 -7.55 -10.70
N LYS A 111 -1.04 -7.14 -11.44
CA LYS A 111 -1.36 -6.61 -12.77
C LYS A 111 -2.22 -7.71 -13.42
N LYS A 112 -3.52 -7.43 -13.51
CA LYS A 112 -4.53 -8.27 -14.17
C LYS A 112 -3.86 -9.02 -15.34
N PRO A 113 -3.84 -10.37 -15.38
CA PRO A 113 -3.38 -11.06 -16.56
C PRO A 113 -4.15 -10.47 -17.75
N ALA A 114 -3.44 -10.00 -18.77
CA ALA A 114 -4.07 -9.54 -19.99
C ALA A 114 -5.06 -10.63 -20.41
N ALA A 115 -6.34 -10.25 -20.53
CA ALA A 115 -7.40 -11.19 -20.88
C ALA A 115 -6.93 -12.00 -22.11
N PRO A 116 -7.13 -13.34 -22.16
CA PRO A 116 -6.72 -14.12 -23.31
C PRO A 116 -7.32 -13.49 -24.55
N GLY A 117 -6.47 -12.99 -25.44
CA GLY A 117 -6.91 -12.32 -26.66
C GLY A 117 -7.90 -13.22 -27.38
N LYS A 118 -9.08 -12.69 -27.71
CA LYS A 118 -10.09 -13.39 -28.51
C LYS A 118 -9.39 -13.97 -29.74
N LYS A 119 -9.19 -15.30 -29.79
CA LYS A 119 -8.79 -15.98 -31.01
C LYS A 119 -9.88 -15.69 -32.05
N GLY A 120 -9.53 -14.87 -33.03
CA GLY A 120 -10.39 -14.56 -34.16
C GLY A 120 -10.86 -15.86 -34.80
N ARG A 121 -12.17 -16.08 -34.75
CA ARG A 121 -12.83 -17.14 -35.50
C ARG A 121 -12.75 -16.73 -36.97
N LYS A 122 -11.74 -17.22 -37.70
CA LYS A 122 -11.72 -17.14 -39.17
C LYS A 122 -12.99 -17.82 -39.67
N LYS A 123 -13.95 -17.03 -40.17
CA LYS A 123 -15.00 -17.55 -41.05
C LYS A 123 -14.32 -17.92 -42.36
N ALA A 124 -14.43 -19.19 -42.73
CA ALA A 124 -14.20 -19.62 -44.10
C ALA A 124 -15.33 -19.06 -44.96
N SER A 125 -14.95 -18.40 -46.05
CA SER A 125 -15.78 -18.09 -47.20
C SER A 125 -15.03 -18.59 -48.42
#